data_AF-A0A238ZYV6-F1
#
_entry.id   AF-A0A238ZYV6-F1
#
_cell.length_a   1.000
_cell.length_b   1.000
_cell.length_c   1.000
_cell.angle_alpha   90.00
_cell.angle_beta   90.00
_cell.angle_gamma   90.00
#
_symmetry.space_group_name_H-M   'P 1'
#
loop_
_entity.id
_entity.type
_entity.pdbx_description
1 polymer ?
#
loop_
_entity_poly.entity_id
_entity_poly.type
_entity_poly.pdbx_seq_one_letter_code
_entity_poly.pdbx_strand_id
1 'polypeptide(L)'
;MKNEDDLARSIGSMLQRVDEPGLEHVVADLVRLADLERIAVAYNNEPWSYASPLIDDTDGYLFRIRIKPHPVNMESRAELVFDILHELGHCFDLEVLALEDKDNNAKKRGREVRAWAWADQEFSRHPALAPYQELYLKYRAICLNSYPEK
;
A
#
# COMPACT_ATOMS: atom_id res chain seq x y z
N MET A 1 -6.28 8.05 -15.71
CA MET A 1 -6.96 6.75 -15.61
C MET A 1 -6.45 5.89 -16.74
N LYS A 2 -5.98 4.66 -16.45
CA LYS A 2 -5.38 3.78 -17.47
C LYS A 2 -6.42 3.36 -18.50
N ASN A 3 -5.98 3.13 -19.73
CA ASN A 3 -6.75 2.26 -20.64
C ASN A 3 -6.68 0.81 -20.14
N GLU A 4 -7.54 -0.07 -20.65
CA GLU A 4 -7.62 -1.46 -20.16
C GLU A 4 -6.29 -2.22 -20.28
N ASP A 5 -5.52 -1.98 -21.34
CA ASP A 5 -4.23 -2.63 -21.58
C ASP A 5 -3.15 -2.21 -20.57
N ASP A 6 -3.11 -0.94 -20.19
CA ASP A 6 -2.15 -0.42 -19.22
C ASP A 6 -2.51 -0.85 -17.77
N LEU A 7 -3.80 -0.96 -17.46
CA LEU A 7 -4.28 -1.51 -16.19
C LEU A 7 -3.94 -3.00 -16.09
N ALA A 8 -4.22 -3.78 -17.14
CA ALA A 8 -3.85 -5.19 -17.20
C ALA A 8 -2.34 -5.41 -17.04
N ARG A 9 -1.50 -4.56 -17.67
CA ARG A 9 -0.04 -4.61 -17.51
C ARG A 9 0.39 -4.32 -16.08
N SER A 10 -0.26 -3.35 -15.43
CA SER A 10 0.03 -2.99 -14.03
C SER A 10 -0.34 -4.10 -13.07
N ILE A 11 -1.52 -4.71 -13.26
CA ILE A 11 -1.97 -5.88 -12.50
C ILE A 11 -0.99 -7.03 -12.72
N GLY A 12 -0.67 -7.37 -13.97
CA GLY A 12 0.25 -8.45 -14.32
C GLY A 12 1.64 -8.28 -13.69
N SER A 13 2.17 -7.06 -13.71
CA SER A 13 3.45 -6.72 -13.07
C SER A 13 3.41 -6.94 -11.54
N MET A 14 2.34 -6.47 -10.88
CA MET A 14 2.17 -6.67 -9.44
C MET A 14 1.94 -8.13 -9.08
N LEU A 15 1.18 -8.89 -9.88
CA LEU A 15 0.96 -10.32 -9.71
C LEU A 15 2.26 -11.11 -9.77
N GLN A 16 3.11 -10.83 -10.77
CA GLN A 16 4.44 -11.46 -10.88
C GLN A 16 5.33 -11.13 -9.68
N ARG A 17 5.12 -9.98 -9.05
CA ARG A 17 5.92 -9.54 -7.91
C ARG A 17 5.48 -10.19 -6.61
N VAL A 18 4.17 -10.23 -6.38
CA VAL A 18 3.57 -10.89 -5.22
C VAL A 18 3.74 -12.39 -5.34
N ASP A 19 3.34 -13.01 -6.45
CA ASP A 19 3.60 -14.44 -6.74
C ASP A 19 3.31 -15.35 -5.52
N GLU A 20 2.17 -15.09 -4.90
CA GLU A 20 1.68 -15.78 -3.70
C GLU A 20 0.36 -16.45 -4.08
N PRO A 21 0.30 -17.80 -4.11
CA PRO A 21 -0.89 -18.52 -4.57
C PRO A 21 -2.14 -18.14 -3.80
N GLY A 22 -3.23 -17.86 -4.52
CA GLY A 22 -4.53 -17.53 -3.94
C GLY A 22 -4.73 -16.05 -3.63
N LEU A 23 -3.71 -15.20 -3.82
CA LEU A 23 -3.83 -13.75 -3.65
C LEU A 23 -4.03 -12.98 -4.97
N GLU A 24 -4.14 -13.67 -6.11
CA GLU A 24 -4.17 -13.04 -7.42
C GLU A 24 -5.35 -12.08 -7.58
N HIS A 25 -6.53 -12.49 -7.12
CA HIS A 25 -7.72 -11.65 -7.15
C HIS A 25 -7.60 -10.45 -6.21
N VAL A 26 -7.01 -10.62 -5.02
CA VAL A 26 -6.79 -9.52 -4.07
C VAL A 26 -5.87 -8.46 -4.68
N VAL A 27 -4.75 -8.87 -5.27
CA VAL A 27 -3.83 -7.94 -5.94
C VAL A 27 -4.52 -7.21 -7.08
N ALA A 28 -5.29 -7.93 -7.91
CA ALA A 28 -6.01 -7.32 -9.02
C ALA A 28 -7.06 -6.31 -8.53
N ASP A 29 -7.81 -6.64 -7.49
CA ASP A 29 -8.85 -5.78 -6.93
C ASP A 29 -8.27 -4.51 -6.30
N LEU A 30 -7.18 -4.62 -5.56
CA LEU A 30 -6.49 -3.47 -4.97
C LEU A 30 -5.90 -2.54 -6.05
N VAL A 31 -5.30 -3.09 -7.11
CA VAL A 31 -4.77 -2.28 -8.22
C VAL A 31 -5.90 -1.61 -9.01
N ARG A 32 -7.06 -2.26 -9.15
CA ARG A 32 -8.26 -1.65 -9.77
C ARG A 32 -8.85 -0.54 -8.91
N LEU A 33 -8.96 -0.77 -7.61
CA LEU A 33 -9.39 0.25 -6.65
C LEU A 33 -8.48 1.47 -6.73
N ALA A 34 -7.16 1.25 -6.75
CA ALA A 34 -6.19 2.31 -6.91
C ALA A 34 -6.41 3.09 -8.24
N ASP A 35 -6.60 2.39 -9.35
CA ASP A 35 -6.81 3.04 -10.65
C ASP A 35 -8.08 3.89 -10.69
N LEU A 36 -9.19 3.39 -10.14
CA LEU A 36 -10.47 4.09 -10.01
C LEU A 36 -10.30 5.41 -9.24
N GLU A 37 -9.48 5.37 -8.19
CA GLU A 37 -9.22 6.50 -7.29
C GLU A 37 -8.05 7.37 -7.77
N ARG A 38 -7.63 7.16 -9.03
CA ARG A 38 -6.54 7.90 -9.66
C ARG A 38 -5.25 7.79 -8.85
N ILE A 39 -4.91 6.58 -8.41
CA ILE A 39 -3.66 6.20 -7.75
C ILE A 39 -2.87 5.23 -8.64
N ALA A 40 -1.65 5.61 -9.02
CA ALA A 40 -0.76 4.76 -9.81
C ALA A 40 0.02 3.80 -8.90
N VAL A 41 -0.19 2.50 -9.05
CA VAL A 41 0.58 1.47 -8.33
C VAL A 41 1.67 0.90 -9.23
N ALA A 42 2.89 0.83 -8.72
CA ALA A 42 4.03 0.17 -9.34
C ALA A 42 5.04 -0.31 -8.29
N TYR A 43 5.98 -1.17 -8.66
CA TYR A 43 7.12 -1.46 -7.79
C TYR A 43 8.22 -0.39 -7.94
N ASN A 44 9.16 -0.40 -7.00
CA ASN A 44 10.42 0.36 -7.05
C ASN A 44 11.62 -0.56 -6.79
N ASN A 45 12.82 0.05 -6.77
CA ASN A 45 14.07 -0.63 -6.40
C ASN A 45 14.56 -0.22 -5.00
N GLU A 46 13.72 0.47 -4.23
CA GLU A 46 14.06 0.96 -2.89
C GLU A 46 13.64 -0.08 -1.84
N PRO A 47 14.34 -0.18 -0.69
CA PRO A 47 14.01 -1.19 0.32
C PRO A 47 12.73 -0.86 1.11
N TRP A 48 12.03 0.22 0.77
CA TRP A 48 10.78 0.67 1.41
C TRP A 48 9.68 0.93 0.39
N SER A 49 8.45 0.71 0.84
CA SER A 49 7.24 1.10 0.13
C SER A 49 6.85 2.53 0.50
N TYR A 50 6.20 3.26 -0.40
CA TYR A 50 5.72 4.62 -0.12
C TYR A 50 4.59 5.07 -1.05
N ALA A 51 3.73 5.92 -0.52
CA ALA A 51 2.77 6.74 -1.23
C ALA A 51 3.24 8.21 -1.32
N SER A 52 3.09 8.83 -2.48
CA SER A 52 3.39 10.25 -2.68
C SER A 52 2.44 10.90 -3.68
N PRO A 53 2.13 12.20 -3.55
CA PRO A 53 1.41 12.92 -4.57
C PRO A 53 2.20 12.94 -5.88
N LEU A 54 1.51 12.83 -7.01
CA LEU A 54 2.07 13.09 -8.33
C LEU A 54 1.97 14.58 -8.60
N ILE A 55 3.11 15.25 -8.77
CA ILE A 55 3.18 16.69 -8.99
C ILE A 55 3.00 17.04 -10.47
N ASP A 56 3.17 16.07 -11.37
CA ASP A 56 2.99 16.24 -12.82
C ASP A 56 1.82 15.41 -13.35
N ASP A 57 0.88 16.07 -14.03
CA ASP A 57 -0.43 15.60 -14.49
C ASP A 57 -0.36 14.68 -15.73
N THR A 58 0.68 13.87 -15.84
CA THR A 58 0.76 12.86 -16.91
C THR A 58 -0.08 11.66 -16.50
N ASP A 59 -1.08 11.34 -17.33
CA ASP A 59 -2.04 10.22 -17.20
C ASP A 59 -3.17 10.40 -16.17
N GLY A 60 -3.30 11.59 -15.59
CA GLY A 60 -4.41 11.97 -14.73
C GLY A 60 -4.45 11.24 -13.39
N TYR A 61 -3.30 10.83 -12.84
CA TYR A 61 -3.17 10.27 -11.49
C TYR A 61 -2.87 11.36 -10.47
N LEU A 62 -3.46 11.26 -9.27
CA LEU A 62 -3.27 12.18 -8.15
C LEU A 62 -2.14 11.72 -7.22
N PHE A 63 -2.02 10.40 -7.04
CA PHE A 63 -1.01 9.78 -6.19
C PHE A 63 -0.28 8.67 -6.92
N ARG A 64 0.92 8.35 -6.44
CA ARG A 64 1.63 7.14 -6.79
C ARG A 64 1.98 6.35 -5.54
N ILE A 65 1.81 5.04 -5.64
CA ILE A 65 2.29 4.05 -4.69
C ILE A 65 3.45 3.31 -5.34
N ARG A 66 4.53 3.18 -4.58
CA ARG A 66 5.71 2.43 -4.96
C ARG A 66 5.93 1.32 -3.95
N ILE A 67 5.85 0.08 -4.39
CA ILE A 67 6.01 -1.10 -3.54
C ILE A 67 7.45 -1.61 -3.62
N LYS A 68 8.03 -1.90 -2.45
CA LYS A 68 9.38 -2.43 -2.32
C LYS A 68 9.55 -3.77 -3.05
N PRO A 69 10.79 -4.15 -3.41
CA PRO A 69 11.05 -5.35 -4.20
C PRO A 69 10.88 -6.64 -3.41
N HIS A 70 11.10 -6.63 -2.11
CA HIS A 70 11.15 -7.85 -1.31
C HIS A 70 10.45 -7.67 0.04
N PRO A 71 9.76 -8.70 0.55
CA PRO A 71 9.20 -8.70 1.91
C PRO A 71 10.30 -8.48 2.95
N VAL A 72 9.93 -7.95 4.11
CA VAL A 72 10.86 -7.66 5.21
C VAL A 72 11.28 -8.95 5.90
N ASN A 73 10.32 -9.82 6.24
CA ASN A 73 10.64 -11.04 6.98
C ASN A 73 11.04 -12.20 6.05
N MET A 74 10.89 -12.05 4.73
CA MET A 74 11.16 -13.08 3.72
C MET A 74 10.37 -14.40 3.91
N GLU A 75 9.43 -14.43 4.87
CA GLU A 75 8.59 -15.60 5.18
C GLU A 75 7.48 -15.82 4.16
N SER A 76 6.90 -14.74 3.63
CA SER A 76 5.86 -14.77 2.60
C SER A 76 5.86 -13.49 1.79
N ARG A 77 5.49 -13.58 0.51
CA ARG A 77 5.34 -12.41 -0.35
C ARG A 77 3.99 -11.72 -0.16
N ALA A 78 3.08 -12.30 0.63
CA ALA A 78 1.85 -11.65 1.09
C ALA A 78 2.12 -10.30 1.79
N GLU A 79 3.31 -10.09 2.39
CA GLU A 79 3.69 -8.78 2.95
C GLU A 79 3.64 -7.64 1.93
N LEU A 80 3.89 -7.93 0.65
CA LEU A 80 3.76 -6.92 -0.40
C LEU A 80 2.31 -6.49 -0.61
N VAL A 81 1.35 -7.38 -0.37
CA VAL A 81 -0.09 -7.02 -0.37
C VAL A 81 -0.41 -6.13 0.83
N PHE A 82 0.21 -6.39 1.99
CA PHE A 82 0.02 -5.56 3.17
C PHE A 82 0.58 -4.15 2.98
N ASP A 83 1.72 -4.02 2.29
CA ASP A 83 2.25 -2.74 1.85
C ASP A 83 1.27 -2.02 0.92
N ILE A 84 0.70 -2.71 -0.09
CA ILE A 84 -0.30 -2.08 -0.98
C ILE A 84 -1.48 -1.53 -0.18
N LEU A 85 -2.02 -2.31 0.76
CA LEU A 85 -3.12 -1.88 1.62
C LEU A 85 -2.74 -0.66 2.46
N HIS A 86 -1.56 -0.67 3.08
CA HIS A 86 -1.07 0.42 3.92
C HIS A 86 -0.85 1.70 3.11
N GLU A 87 -0.18 1.61 1.96
CA GLU A 87 0.09 2.76 1.10
C GLU A 87 -1.19 3.32 0.45
N LEU A 88 -2.18 2.48 0.18
CA LEU A 88 -3.52 2.97 -0.18
C LEU A 88 -4.15 3.74 0.97
N GLY A 89 -4.06 3.24 2.20
CA GLY A 89 -4.52 3.96 3.39
C GLY A 89 -3.92 5.36 3.50
N HIS A 90 -2.65 5.54 3.13
CA HIS A 90 -2.00 6.85 3.06
C HIS A 90 -2.57 7.79 1.99
N CYS A 91 -3.11 7.25 0.89
CA CYS A 91 -3.78 8.02 -0.16
C CYS A 91 -5.22 8.41 0.21
N PHE A 92 -5.90 7.61 1.04
CA PHE A 92 -7.26 7.90 1.53
C PHE A 92 -7.29 8.68 2.85
N ASP A 93 -6.13 9.00 3.45
CA ASP A 93 -6.08 9.83 4.65
C ASP A 93 -6.43 11.29 4.31
N LEU A 94 -7.61 11.72 4.76
CA LEU A 94 -8.09 13.10 4.58
C LEU A 94 -7.26 14.12 5.37
N GLU A 95 -6.55 13.68 6.40
CA GLU A 95 -5.62 14.51 7.18
C GLU A 95 -4.21 14.43 6.58
N VAL A 96 -4.05 15.02 5.40
CA VAL A 96 -2.73 15.15 4.75
C VAL A 96 -1.79 15.94 5.65
N LEU A 97 -0.60 15.39 5.93
CA LEU A 97 0.46 16.09 6.66
C LEU A 97 0.86 17.37 5.92
N ALA A 98 0.69 18.51 6.56
CA ALA A 98 1.25 19.76 6.06
C ALA A 98 2.79 19.72 6.06
N LEU A 99 3.44 20.48 5.17
CA LEU A 99 4.90 20.50 5.06
C LEU A 99 5.60 20.88 6.36
N GLU A 100 4.98 21.74 7.17
CA GLU A 100 5.44 22.15 8.50
C GLU A 100 5.42 21.02 9.54
N ASP A 101 4.60 19.99 9.33
CA ASP A 101 4.47 18.84 10.21
C ASP A 101 5.44 17.70 9.89
N LYS A 102 6.28 17.87 8.87
CA LYS A 102 7.22 16.85 8.41
C LYS A 102 8.21 16.39 9.47
N ASP A 103 8.40 17.14 10.56
CA ASP A 103 9.29 16.78 11.67
C ASP A 103 8.52 16.47 12.96
N ASN A 104 7.18 16.53 12.91
CA ASN A 104 6.30 16.23 14.04
C ASN A 104 6.02 14.72 14.11
N ASN A 105 6.79 14.02 14.94
CA ASN A 105 6.65 12.56 15.12
C ASN A 105 5.25 12.12 15.58
N ALA A 106 4.56 12.91 16.39
CA ALA A 106 3.22 12.56 16.86
C ALA A 106 2.21 12.59 15.71
N LYS A 107 2.28 13.62 14.84
CA LYS A 107 1.44 13.70 13.64
C LYS A 107 1.78 12.61 12.62
N LYS A 108 3.07 12.30 12.43
CA LYS A 108 3.50 11.16 11.59
C LYS A 108 2.89 9.86 12.10
N ARG A 109 3.04 9.56 13.40
CA ARG A 109 2.46 8.36 13.99
C ARG A 109 0.93 8.33 13.82
N GLY A 110 0.25 9.46 14.03
CA GLY A 110 -1.19 9.57 13.81
C GLY A 110 -1.59 9.18 12.38
N ARG A 111 -0.86 9.67 11.38
CA ARG A 111 -1.06 9.29 9.97
C ARG A 111 -0.83 7.81 9.73
N GLU A 112 0.25 7.24 10.25
CA GLU A 112 0.53 5.80 10.12
C GLU A 112 -0.59 4.94 10.73
N VAL A 113 -1.10 5.33 11.92
CA VAL A 113 -2.20 4.63 12.58
C VAL A 113 -3.48 4.67 11.74
N ARG A 114 -3.82 5.83 11.14
CA ARG A 114 -5.00 5.95 10.28
C ARG A 114 -4.86 5.15 8.99
N ALA A 115 -3.69 5.18 8.35
CA ALA A 115 -3.42 4.38 7.16
C ALA A 115 -3.58 2.88 7.45
N TRP A 116 -3.06 2.41 8.58
CA TRP A 116 -3.27 1.03 9.02
C TRP A 116 -4.73 0.72 9.41
N ALA A 117 -5.47 1.67 9.98
CA ALA A 117 -6.89 1.47 10.27
C ALA A 117 -7.74 1.31 9.01
N TRP A 118 -7.40 2.04 7.93
CA TRP A 118 -8.01 1.83 6.61
C TRP A 118 -7.61 0.46 6.06
N ALA A 119 -6.31 0.11 6.14
CA ALA A 119 -5.81 -1.18 5.69
C ALA A 119 -6.47 -2.37 6.43
N ASP A 120 -6.73 -2.24 7.74
CA ASP A 120 -7.43 -3.25 8.54
C ASP A 120 -8.85 -3.52 8.00
N GLN A 121 -9.56 -2.45 7.62
CA GLN A 121 -10.91 -2.54 7.06
C GLN A 121 -10.89 -3.25 5.71
N GLU A 122 -10.00 -2.86 4.81
CA GLU A 122 -9.88 -3.50 3.50
C GLU A 122 -9.37 -4.95 3.63
N PHE A 123 -8.42 -5.23 4.53
CA PHE A 123 -7.97 -6.59 4.80
C PHE A 123 -9.15 -7.51 5.15
N SER A 124 -10.07 -7.04 6.01
CA SER A 124 -11.25 -7.81 6.43
C SER A 124 -12.27 -8.06 5.30
N ARG A 125 -12.24 -7.26 4.22
CA ARG A 125 -13.12 -7.39 3.06
C ARG A 125 -12.65 -8.45 2.07
N HIS A 126 -11.42 -8.94 2.20
CA HIS A 126 -10.85 -9.96 1.32
C HIS A 126 -10.70 -11.30 2.06
N PRO A 127 -11.64 -12.25 1.92
CA PRO A 127 -11.58 -13.54 2.63
C PRO A 127 -10.31 -14.34 2.37
N ALA A 128 -9.68 -14.18 1.20
CA ALA A 128 -8.43 -14.84 0.87
C ALA A 128 -7.23 -14.37 1.70
N LEU A 129 -7.33 -13.24 2.39
CA LEU A 129 -6.32 -12.77 3.33
C LEU A 129 -6.44 -13.40 4.72
N ALA A 130 -7.58 -14.05 5.05
CA ALA A 130 -7.79 -14.64 6.37
C ALA A 130 -6.69 -15.62 6.84
N PRO A 131 -6.12 -16.50 5.97
CA PRO A 131 -5.00 -17.36 6.37
C PRO A 131 -3.74 -16.61 6.80
N TYR A 132 -3.59 -15.34 6.39
CA TYR A 132 -2.43 -14.51 6.67
C TYR A 132 -2.64 -13.55 7.84
N GLN A 133 -3.76 -13.66 8.58
CA GLN A 133 -4.11 -12.70 9.64
C GLN A 133 -3.03 -12.56 10.72
N GLU A 134 -2.43 -13.65 11.17
CA GLU A 134 -1.36 -13.59 12.18
C GLU A 134 -0.11 -12.87 11.64
N LEU A 135 0.27 -13.17 10.39
CA LEU A 135 1.41 -12.52 9.73
C LEU A 135 1.14 -11.03 9.52
N TYR A 136 -0.07 -10.66 9.08
CA TYR A 136 -0.49 -9.27 8.91
C TYR A 136 -0.38 -8.47 10.20
N LEU A 137 -0.90 -9.01 11.31
CA LEU A 137 -0.85 -8.34 12.61
C LEU A 137 0.59 -8.16 13.12
N LYS A 138 1.44 -9.18 12.94
CA LYS A 138 2.88 -9.08 13.26
C LYS A 138 3.56 -8.02 12.41
N TYR A 139 3.33 -8.03 11.10
CA TYR A 139 3.92 -7.09 10.16
C TYR A 139 3.52 -5.64 10.45
N ARG A 140 2.22 -5.38 10.64
CA ARG A 140 1.70 -4.07 11.04
C ARG A 140 2.32 -3.57 12.34
N ALA A 141 2.45 -4.43 13.35
CA ALA A 141 3.06 -4.05 14.62
C ALA A 141 4.54 -3.64 14.45
N ILE A 142 5.30 -4.34 13.61
CA ILE A 142 6.68 -3.97 13.25
C ILE A 142 6.70 -2.57 12.60
N CYS A 143 5.84 -2.33 11.62
CA CYS A 143 5.78 -1.02 10.95
C CYS A 143 5.43 0.12 11.90
N LEU A 144 4.40 -0.04 12.75
CA LEU A 144 3.98 0.97 13.72
C LEU A 144 5.03 1.23 14.82
N ASN A 145 5.86 0.24 15.18
CA ASN A 145 6.93 0.43 16.15
C ASN A 145 8.10 1.27 15.63
N SER A 146 8.22 1.45 14.31
CA SER A 146 9.21 2.37 13.71
C SER A 146 8.92 3.85 14.01
N TYR A 147 7.72 4.15 14.53
CA TYR A 147 7.27 5.49 14.89
C TYR A 147 6.94 5.56 16.39
N PRO A 148 7.95 5.57 17.28
CA PRO A 148 7.73 5.50 18.72
C PRO A 148 6.87 6.66 19.22
N GLU A 149 5.98 6.35 20.17
CA GLU A 149 5.29 7.34 20.99
C GLU A 149 6.35 8.10 21.79
N LYS A 150 6.55 9.38 21.47
CA LYS A 150 7.36 10.28 22.29
C LYS A 150 6.51 10.80 23.43
#